data_AF-A0A924CNX7-F1
#
_entry.id   AF-A0A924CNX7-F1
#
_cell.length_a   1.000
_cell.length_b   1.000
_cell.length_c   1.000
_cell.angle_alpha   90.00
_cell.angle_beta   90.00
_cell.angle_gamma   90.00
#
_symmetry.space_group_name_H-M   'P 1'
#
loop_
_entity.id
_entity.type
_entity.pdbx_description
1 polymer ?
#
loop_
_entity_poly.entity_id
_entity_poly.type
_entity_poly.pdbx_seq_one_letter_code
_entity_poly.pdbx_strand_id
1 'polypeptide(L)'
;MALASFSVFKDKILDGSKAHTIRDRKNPPSVGENLYLWWKPRTKEKDFLGVTVCTQVDVISIDSRNKTVLIEGHQLVNSEIEALAKSDGFDNAIDFWGFFAESLTGYLIHWNPTFINRSNLRPQVVEHGQFVTDTIKENPKAYRPSNGTEGMDFHAHWCEQCDRDKNNPGGCYVLLKALIDKTPHWIVHEGQGLCTSFVPLKEASKSTIESAQRRSLEKKGQLTLGI
;
A
#
# COMPACT_ATOMS: atom_id res chain seq x y z
N MET A 1 -9.85 -5.89 5.11
CA MET A 1 -8.87 -5.83 4.01
C MET A 1 -9.63 -6.00 2.71
N ALA A 2 -9.93 -4.88 2.06
CA ALA A 2 -10.66 -4.87 0.81
C ALA A 2 -9.70 -5.01 -0.38
N LEU A 3 -9.95 -6.01 -1.23
CA LEU A 3 -9.17 -6.28 -2.42
C LEU A 3 -9.95 -5.87 -3.68
N ALA A 4 -9.30 -5.17 -4.60
CA ALA A 4 -9.83 -4.86 -5.92
C ALA A 4 -8.95 -5.52 -6.99
N SER A 5 -9.50 -6.50 -7.70
CA SER A 5 -8.77 -7.28 -8.71
C SER A 5 -9.15 -6.88 -10.13
N PHE A 6 -8.17 -6.60 -10.98
CA PHE A 6 -8.36 -6.12 -12.35
C PHE A 6 -7.78 -7.11 -13.36
N SER A 7 -8.43 -7.19 -14.52
CA SER A 7 -7.99 -7.94 -15.71
C SER A 7 -7.94 -7.07 -16.96
N VAL A 8 -8.38 -5.81 -16.85
CA VAL A 8 -8.39 -4.77 -17.88
C VAL A 8 -7.94 -3.43 -17.26
N PHE A 9 -7.49 -2.50 -18.10
CA PHE A 9 -7.11 -1.13 -17.71
C PHE A 9 -5.90 -1.01 -16.78
N LYS A 10 -4.93 -1.93 -16.85
CA LYS A 10 -3.71 -1.89 -16.03
C LYS A 10 -3.01 -0.52 -16.12
N ASP A 11 -2.80 -0.02 -17.32
CA ASP A 11 -2.04 1.21 -17.56
C ASP A 11 -2.79 2.44 -17.02
N LYS A 12 -4.11 2.53 -17.25
CA LYS A 12 -4.97 3.60 -16.71
C LYS A 12 -5.05 3.62 -15.17
N ILE A 13 -4.89 2.46 -14.53
CA ILE A 13 -4.78 2.38 -13.07
C ILE A 13 -3.43 2.92 -12.62
N LEU A 14 -2.35 2.54 -13.32
CA LEU A 14 -0.98 2.93 -12.97
C LEU A 14 -0.66 4.41 -13.25
N ASP A 15 -1.26 5.01 -14.28
CA ASP A 15 -1.13 6.44 -14.58
C ASP A 15 -2.08 7.34 -13.76
N GLY A 16 -3.02 6.73 -13.02
CA GLY A 16 -3.98 7.42 -12.17
C GLY A 16 -5.19 8.00 -12.90
N SER A 17 -5.35 7.78 -14.21
CA SER A 17 -6.53 8.21 -14.97
C SER A 17 -7.80 7.45 -14.58
N LYS A 18 -7.66 6.24 -14.02
CA LYS A 18 -8.77 5.45 -13.47
C LYS A 18 -8.83 5.57 -11.94
N ALA A 19 -9.89 6.25 -11.46
CA ALA A 19 -10.09 6.58 -10.04
C ALA A 19 -11.27 5.82 -9.38
N HIS A 20 -12.00 4.99 -10.13
CA HIS A 20 -13.07 4.17 -9.57
C HIS A 20 -13.25 2.84 -10.31
N THR A 21 -14.04 1.94 -9.75
CA THR A 21 -14.45 0.68 -10.38
C THR A 21 -15.88 0.31 -10.00
N ILE A 22 -16.62 -0.23 -10.97
CA ILE A 22 -17.94 -0.81 -10.75
C ILE A 22 -17.79 -2.31 -10.41
N ARG A 23 -18.45 -2.78 -9.36
CA ARG A 23 -18.37 -4.17 -8.88
C ARG A 23 -19.69 -4.70 -8.37
N ASP A 24 -20.06 -5.89 -8.83
CA ASP A 24 -20.99 -6.75 -8.10
C ASP A 24 -20.23 -7.43 -6.94
N ARG A 25 -20.56 -7.06 -5.71
CA ARG A 25 -19.98 -7.66 -4.50
C ARG A 25 -20.99 -7.59 -3.36
N LYS A 26 -21.05 -8.62 -2.52
CA LYS A 26 -21.96 -8.65 -1.37
C LYS A 26 -21.61 -7.60 -0.30
N ASN A 27 -20.33 -7.43 0.00
CA ASN A 27 -19.84 -6.56 1.06
C ASN A 27 -18.88 -5.52 0.46
N PRO A 28 -19.29 -4.27 0.20
CA PRO A 28 -18.40 -3.21 -0.29
C PRO A 28 -17.31 -2.83 0.75
N PRO A 29 -16.22 -2.15 0.34
CA PRO A 29 -15.28 -1.59 1.29
C PRO A 29 -15.93 -0.43 2.06
N SER A 30 -15.45 -0.15 3.27
CA SER A 30 -15.87 1.06 3.98
C SER A 30 -15.06 2.27 3.48
N VAL A 31 -15.67 3.46 3.48
CA VAL A 31 -14.92 4.71 3.26
C VAL A 31 -13.83 4.84 4.32
N GLY A 32 -12.62 5.19 3.88
CA GLY A 32 -11.40 5.21 4.71
C GLY A 32 -10.66 3.86 4.79
N GLU A 33 -11.23 2.75 4.30
CA GLU A 33 -10.53 1.46 4.27
C GLU A 33 -9.46 1.43 3.17
N ASN A 34 -8.34 0.79 3.46
CA ASN A 34 -7.30 0.50 2.46
C ASN A 34 -7.81 -0.51 1.41
N LEU A 35 -7.68 -0.11 0.15
CA LEU A 35 -7.95 -0.91 -1.05
C LEU A 35 -6.63 -1.42 -1.64
N TYR A 36 -6.50 -2.74 -1.71
CA TYR A 36 -5.34 -3.39 -2.31
C TYR A 36 -5.64 -3.71 -3.77
N LEU A 37 -4.98 -3.00 -4.69
CA LEU A 37 -5.20 -3.13 -6.12
C LEU A 37 -4.29 -4.22 -6.71
N TRP A 38 -4.88 -5.22 -7.33
CA TRP A 38 -4.18 -6.37 -7.90
C TRP A 38 -4.52 -6.57 -9.37
N TRP A 39 -3.51 -6.85 -10.18
CA TRP A 39 -3.66 -7.32 -11.55
C TRP A 39 -3.67 -8.85 -11.59
N LYS A 40 -4.68 -9.44 -12.23
CA LYS A 40 -4.85 -10.88 -12.47
C LYS A 40 -4.33 -11.76 -11.31
N PRO A 41 -4.83 -11.60 -10.07
CA PRO A 41 -4.24 -12.24 -8.88
C PRO A 41 -4.25 -13.78 -8.90
N ARG A 42 -5.07 -14.39 -9.76
CA ARG A 42 -5.22 -15.85 -9.91
C ARG A 42 -4.41 -16.44 -11.06
N THR A 43 -3.57 -15.66 -11.75
CA THR A 43 -2.76 -16.12 -12.88
C THR A 43 -1.26 -15.97 -12.61
N LYS A 44 -0.41 -16.51 -13.50
CA LYS A 44 1.05 -16.32 -13.44
C LYS A 44 1.46 -14.87 -13.72
N GLU A 45 0.61 -14.09 -14.39
CA GLU A 45 0.80 -12.66 -14.65
C GLU A 45 0.38 -11.78 -13.47
N LYS A 46 0.16 -12.37 -12.28
CA LYS A 46 -0.27 -11.62 -11.10
C LYS A 46 0.70 -10.49 -10.81
N ASP A 47 0.15 -9.33 -10.45
CA ASP A 47 0.97 -8.16 -10.23
C ASP A 47 0.31 -7.21 -9.21
N PHE A 48 1.05 -6.76 -8.21
CA PHE A 48 0.51 -5.86 -7.17
C PHE A 48 0.60 -4.40 -7.63
N LEU A 49 -0.54 -3.75 -7.88
CA LEU A 49 -0.57 -2.41 -8.48
C LEU A 49 -0.33 -1.31 -7.45
N GLY A 50 -0.82 -1.48 -6.22
CA GLY A 50 -0.64 -0.51 -5.13
C GLY A 50 -1.68 -0.63 -4.03
N VAL A 51 -1.54 0.18 -2.98
CA VAL A 51 -2.58 0.41 -1.97
C VAL A 51 -3.13 1.82 -2.17
N THR A 52 -4.44 1.97 -2.13
CA THR A 52 -5.11 3.28 -2.08
C THR A 52 -6.15 3.26 -0.98
N VAL A 53 -6.81 4.40 -0.73
CA VAL A 53 -7.88 4.53 0.26
C VAL A 53 -9.20 4.63 -0.47
N CYS A 54 -10.20 3.87 0.00
CA CYS A 54 -11.58 4.01 -0.44
C CYS A 54 -12.11 5.39 -0.03
N THR A 55 -12.46 6.23 -0.99
CA THR A 55 -12.92 7.61 -0.71
C THR A 55 -14.44 7.73 -0.73
N GLN A 56 -15.12 6.89 -1.51
CA GLN A 56 -16.58 6.91 -1.66
C GLN A 56 -17.06 5.57 -2.20
N VAL A 57 -18.26 5.18 -1.80
CA VAL A 57 -18.94 3.98 -2.31
C VAL A 57 -20.39 4.36 -2.57
N ASP A 58 -20.82 4.21 -3.82
CA ASP A 58 -22.19 4.47 -4.23
C ASP A 58 -22.85 3.18 -4.73
N VAL A 59 -24.13 3.00 -4.46
CA VAL A 59 -24.96 1.96 -5.07
C VAL A 59 -25.19 2.31 -6.53
N ILE A 60 -24.86 1.38 -7.42
CA ILE A 60 -25.03 1.54 -8.86
C ILE A 60 -25.87 0.40 -9.43
N SER A 61 -26.78 0.76 -10.33
CA SER A 61 -27.54 -0.19 -11.14
C SER A 61 -27.35 0.13 -12.62
N ILE A 62 -26.97 -0.88 -13.40
CA ILE A 62 -26.75 -0.82 -14.84
C ILE A 62 -27.79 -1.72 -15.49
N ASP A 63 -28.65 -1.14 -16.33
CA ASP A 63 -29.52 -1.90 -17.21
C ASP A 63 -28.92 -1.89 -18.62
N SER A 64 -28.33 -3.02 -19.01
CA SER A 64 -27.65 -3.14 -20.30
C SER A 64 -28.61 -3.16 -21.48
N ARG A 65 -29.89 -3.53 -21.27
CA ARG A 65 -30.91 -3.62 -22.32
C ARG A 65 -31.46 -2.25 -22.65
N ASN A 66 -31.82 -1.49 -21.62
CA ASN A 66 -32.37 -0.14 -21.77
C ASN A 66 -31.29 0.94 -21.85
N LYS A 67 -30.01 0.57 -21.68
CA LYS A 67 -28.86 1.48 -21.67
C LYS A 67 -29.00 2.60 -20.63
N THR A 68 -29.51 2.24 -19.46
CA THR A 68 -29.69 3.17 -18.33
C THR A 68 -28.75 2.84 -17.19
N VAL A 69 -28.24 3.87 -16.53
CA VAL A 69 -27.42 3.75 -15.32
C VAL A 69 -28.08 4.58 -14.22
N LEU A 70 -28.21 4.00 -13.02
CA LEU A 70 -28.68 4.68 -11.83
C LEU A 70 -27.58 4.66 -10.77
N ILE A 71 -27.27 5.81 -10.18
CA ILE A 71 -26.37 5.94 -9.03
C ILE A 71 -27.18 6.49 -7.86
N GLU A 72 -27.21 5.79 -6.72
CA GLU A 72 -28.02 6.15 -5.56
C GLU A 72 -29.50 6.42 -5.95
N GLY A 73 -30.03 5.61 -6.89
CA GLY A 73 -31.38 5.75 -7.43
C GLY A 73 -31.59 6.88 -8.44
N HIS A 74 -30.58 7.72 -8.71
CA HIS A 74 -30.65 8.80 -9.69
C HIS A 74 -30.22 8.30 -11.07
N GLN A 75 -31.12 8.38 -12.05
CA GLN A 75 -30.84 7.99 -13.41
C GLN A 75 -29.94 9.03 -14.10
N LEU A 76 -28.81 8.56 -14.64
CA LEU A 76 -27.87 9.39 -15.37
C LEU A 76 -28.37 9.69 -16.79
N VAL A 77 -28.05 10.88 -17.29
CA VAL A 77 -28.22 11.22 -18.71
C VAL A 77 -27.04 10.72 -19.55
N ASN A 78 -27.20 10.66 -20.87
CA ASN A 78 -26.19 10.09 -21.78
C ASN A 78 -24.79 10.74 -21.64
N SER A 79 -24.72 12.05 -21.41
CA SER A 79 -23.43 12.73 -21.20
C SER A 79 -22.76 12.33 -19.89
N GLU A 80 -23.53 12.03 -18.86
CA GLU A 80 -23.02 11.55 -17.57
C GLU A 80 -22.58 10.09 -17.67
N ILE A 81 -23.29 9.27 -18.46
CA ILE A 81 -22.88 7.89 -18.77
C ILE A 81 -21.55 7.89 -19.53
N GLU A 82 -21.37 8.77 -20.51
CA GLU A 82 -20.10 8.92 -21.23
C GLU A 82 -18.96 9.35 -20.30
N ALA A 83 -19.23 10.27 -19.36
CA ALA A 83 -18.25 10.71 -18.36
C ALA A 83 -17.90 9.59 -17.36
N LEU A 84 -18.90 8.82 -16.93
CA LEU A 84 -18.74 7.64 -16.08
C LEU A 84 -17.88 6.59 -16.78
N ALA A 85 -18.21 6.25 -18.03
CA ALA A 85 -17.46 5.28 -18.84
C ALA A 85 -15.97 5.66 -18.95
N LYS A 86 -15.69 6.92 -19.28
CA LYS A 86 -14.31 7.44 -19.36
C LYS A 86 -13.57 7.34 -18.04
N SER A 87 -14.24 7.70 -16.95
CA SER A 87 -13.67 7.66 -15.60
C SER A 87 -13.46 6.21 -15.09
N ASP A 88 -14.28 5.26 -15.55
CA ASP A 88 -14.10 3.82 -15.32
C ASP A 88 -13.05 3.22 -16.29
N GLY A 89 -12.40 4.03 -17.12
CA GLY A 89 -11.29 3.62 -17.97
C GLY A 89 -11.69 3.09 -19.35
N PHE A 90 -12.94 3.22 -19.77
CA PHE A 90 -13.34 3.01 -21.16
C PHE A 90 -13.00 4.25 -22.01
N ASP A 91 -12.94 4.11 -23.34
CA ASP A 91 -12.68 5.26 -24.21
C ASP A 91 -13.98 6.01 -24.54
N ASN A 92 -15.11 5.31 -24.53
CA ASN A 92 -16.45 5.83 -24.81
C ASN A 92 -17.54 4.91 -24.20
N ALA A 93 -18.80 5.37 -24.23
CA ALA A 93 -19.94 4.61 -23.73
C ALA A 93 -20.23 3.32 -24.52
N ILE A 94 -19.85 3.22 -25.80
CA ILE A 94 -20.08 2.00 -26.60
C ILE A 94 -19.25 0.84 -26.02
N ASP A 95 -17.97 1.09 -25.71
CA ASP A 95 -17.09 0.09 -25.10
C ASP A 95 -17.57 -0.31 -23.70
N PHE A 96 -18.05 0.66 -22.92
CA PHE A 96 -18.66 0.43 -21.62
C PHE A 96 -19.86 -0.53 -21.73
N TRP A 97 -20.76 -0.28 -22.68
CA TRP A 97 -21.92 -1.14 -22.92
C TRP A 97 -21.57 -2.51 -23.51
N GLY A 98 -20.46 -2.61 -24.25
CA GLY A 98 -19.92 -3.88 -24.72
C GLY A 98 -19.37 -4.73 -23.57
N PHE A 99 -18.77 -4.09 -22.56
CA PHE A 99 -18.25 -4.75 -21.37
C PHE A 99 -19.37 -5.18 -20.41
N PHE A 100 -20.30 -4.27 -20.11
CA PHE A 100 -21.50 -4.56 -19.31
C PHE A 100 -22.65 -5.06 -20.19
N ALA A 101 -22.42 -6.19 -20.88
CA ALA A 101 -23.42 -6.80 -21.75
C ALA A 101 -24.65 -7.30 -20.97
N GLU A 102 -24.46 -7.67 -19.70
CA GLU A 102 -25.52 -8.06 -18.77
C GLU A 102 -25.80 -6.94 -17.76
N SER A 103 -27.07 -6.82 -17.35
CA SER A 103 -27.46 -5.87 -16.31
C SER A 103 -26.82 -6.26 -14.97
N LEU A 104 -26.35 -5.26 -14.24
CA LEU A 104 -25.61 -5.45 -12.99
C LEU A 104 -26.15 -4.48 -11.93
N THR A 105 -26.28 -4.97 -10.70
CA THR A 105 -26.48 -4.10 -9.53
C THR A 105 -25.33 -4.36 -8.57
N GLY A 106 -24.73 -3.29 -8.06
CA GLY A 106 -23.55 -3.41 -7.23
C GLY A 106 -23.11 -2.05 -6.71
N TYR A 107 -21.79 -1.86 -6.67
CA TYR A 107 -21.16 -0.70 -6.07
C TYR A 107 -20.18 -0.03 -7.01
N LEU A 108 -20.28 1.29 -7.11
CA LEU A 108 -19.28 2.17 -7.68
C LEU A 108 -18.32 2.56 -6.55
N ILE A 109 -17.09 2.07 -6.61
CA ILE A 109 -16.09 2.25 -5.56
C ILE A 109 -15.05 3.25 -6.05
N HIS A 110 -14.97 4.40 -5.39
CA HIS A 110 -14.00 5.44 -5.67
C HIS A 110 -12.77 5.31 -4.78
N TRP A 111 -11.64 5.69 -5.33
CA TRP A 111 -10.40 5.82 -4.59
C TRP A 111 -9.63 7.05 -5.04
N ASN A 112 -8.63 7.42 -4.24
CA ASN A 112 -7.72 8.48 -4.65
C ASN A 112 -6.67 7.91 -5.63
N PRO A 113 -6.66 8.34 -6.91
CA PRO A 113 -5.72 7.84 -7.91
C PRO A 113 -4.26 8.23 -7.62
N THR A 114 -4.02 9.31 -6.87
CA THR A 114 -2.66 9.77 -6.55
C THR A 114 -1.91 8.83 -5.61
N PHE A 115 -2.63 7.89 -4.98
CA PHE A 115 -2.05 6.89 -4.08
C PHE A 115 -1.65 5.59 -4.78
N ILE A 116 -1.99 5.42 -6.07
CA ILE A 116 -1.53 4.27 -6.86
C ILE A 116 -0.09 4.53 -7.30
N ASN A 117 0.85 4.32 -6.39
CA ASN A 117 2.25 4.44 -6.73
C ASN A 117 2.86 3.06 -6.94
N ARG A 118 3.26 2.76 -8.17
CA ARG A 118 4.48 1.96 -8.40
C ARG A 118 5.73 2.84 -8.48
N SER A 119 5.55 4.07 -8.97
CA SER A 119 6.64 4.97 -9.37
C SER A 119 7.08 5.91 -8.24
N ASN A 120 6.16 6.47 -7.47
CA ASN A 120 6.47 7.26 -6.25
C ASN A 120 6.34 6.43 -4.95
N LEU A 121 6.40 5.09 -5.07
CA LEU A 121 6.72 4.19 -3.95
C LEU A 121 8.22 4.11 -3.69
N ARG A 122 9.01 4.69 -4.59
CA ARG A 122 10.09 5.51 -4.11
C ARG A 122 9.40 6.80 -3.62
N PRO A 123 9.20 7.07 -2.31
CA PRO A 123 9.74 8.35 -1.89
C PRO A 123 11.12 8.37 -2.55
N GLN A 124 11.54 9.46 -3.21
CA GLN A 124 12.99 9.62 -3.29
C GLN A 124 13.43 9.24 -1.90
N VAL A 125 14.13 8.12 -1.77
CA VAL A 125 14.99 7.93 -0.64
C VAL A 125 15.98 9.03 -0.98
N VAL A 126 15.61 10.27 -0.65
CA VAL A 126 16.51 11.24 -0.11
C VAL A 126 17.11 10.37 0.95
N GLU A 127 18.28 9.82 0.63
CA GLU A 127 19.12 9.14 1.59
C GLU A 127 19.23 10.17 2.70
N HIS A 128 18.32 10.09 3.68
CA HIS A 128 18.18 11.07 4.72
C HIS A 128 19.29 10.72 5.67
N GLY A 129 20.48 11.20 5.30
CA GLY A 129 21.74 10.87 5.92
C GLY A 129 22.23 9.47 5.58
N GLN A 130 23.54 9.41 5.34
CA GLN A 130 24.40 8.25 5.54
C GLN A 130 24.22 7.67 6.96
N PHE A 131 23.10 7.05 7.24
CA PHE A 131 22.95 6.22 8.43
C PHE A 131 22.85 4.77 7.98
N VAL A 132 23.89 4.03 8.37
CA VAL A 132 24.11 2.58 8.28
C VAL A 132 24.77 2.03 7.01
N THR A 133 24.75 2.69 5.85
CA THR A 133 25.41 2.13 4.64
C THR A 133 26.94 2.11 4.72
N ASP A 134 27.56 3.09 5.40
CA ASP A 134 29.02 3.20 5.47
C ASP A 134 29.66 2.19 6.45
N THR A 135 28.87 1.59 7.35
CA THR A 135 29.33 0.64 8.37
C THR A 135 29.10 -0.82 7.98
N ILE A 136 28.15 -1.10 7.07
CA ILE A 136 27.87 -2.46 6.60
C ILE A 136 28.84 -2.81 5.47
N LYS A 137 29.99 -3.38 5.83
CA LYS A 137 31.06 -3.74 4.88
C LYS A 137 30.78 -5.00 4.05
N GLU A 138 29.74 -5.78 4.37
CA GLU A 138 29.43 -7.05 3.73
C GLU A 138 27.97 -7.10 3.27
N ASN A 139 27.68 -7.81 2.17
CA ASN A 139 26.32 -8.06 1.68
C ASN A 139 25.46 -8.68 2.80
N PRO A 140 24.59 -7.91 3.47
CA PRO A 140 23.94 -8.39 4.67
C PRO A 140 22.85 -9.39 4.29
N LYS A 141 22.68 -10.44 5.09
CA LYS A 141 21.63 -11.45 4.84
C LYS A 141 20.26 -10.80 5.02
N ALA A 142 19.33 -11.06 4.10
CA ALA A 142 17.95 -10.61 4.24
C ALA A 142 17.34 -11.17 5.53
N TYR A 143 16.76 -10.30 6.35
CA TYR A 143 16.02 -10.66 7.55
C TYR A 143 14.54 -10.80 7.25
N ARG A 144 13.95 -11.86 7.78
CA ARG A 144 12.51 -12.07 7.81
C ARG A 144 12.18 -12.57 9.20
N PRO A 145 11.47 -11.79 10.03
CA PRO A 145 11.09 -12.24 11.36
C PRO A 145 10.25 -13.51 11.23
N SER A 146 10.42 -14.42 12.18
CA SER A 146 9.54 -15.57 12.33
C SER A 146 8.13 -15.08 12.70
N ASN A 147 7.12 -15.87 12.37
CA ASN A 147 5.74 -15.59 12.81
C ASN A 147 5.64 -15.56 14.36
N GLY A 148 4.62 -14.87 14.87
CA GLY A 148 4.38 -14.76 16.31
C GLY A 148 5.15 -13.60 16.96
N THR A 149 5.77 -13.86 18.12
CA THR A 149 6.36 -12.82 18.99
C THR A 149 7.49 -12.04 18.34
N GLU A 150 8.39 -12.70 17.62
CA GLU A 150 9.55 -12.04 16.96
C GLU A 150 9.10 -10.96 15.96
N GLY A 151 8.07 -11.25 15.15
CA GLY A 151 7.51 -10.29 14.22
C GLY A 151 6.81 -9.11 14.90
N MET A 152 6.12 -9.36 16.02
CA MET A 152 5.50 -8.30 16.82
C MET A 152 6.54 -7.40 17.45
N ASP A 153 7.61 -7.97 18.03
CA ASP A 153 8.70 -7.21 18.63
C ASP A 153 9.43 -6.36 17.58
N PHE A 154 9.70 -6.94 16.40
CA PHE A 154 10.31 -6.19 15.30
C PHE A 154 9.40 -5.05 14.82
N HIS A 155 8.10 -5.30 14.72
CA HIS A 155 7.11 -4.28 14.34
C HIS A 155 7.08 -3.13 15.36
N ALA A 156 6.97 -3.44 16.65
CA ALA A 156 6.94 -2.47 17.72
C ALA A 156 8.25 -1.66 17.82
N HIS A 157 9.39 -2.31 17.58
CA HIS A 157 10.70 -1.66 17.65
C HIS A 157 10.96 -0.72 16.47
N TRP A 158 10.60 -1.14 15.25
CA TRP A 158 10.94 -0.41 14.04
C TRP A 158 9.74 0.29 13.40
N CYS A 159 8.65 -0.42 13.10
CA CYS A 159 7.57 0.13 12.29
C CYS A 159 6.75 1.18 13.06
N GLU A 160 6.44 0.93 14.34
CA GLU A 160 5.67 1.87 15.17
C GLU A 160 6.47 3.13 15.54
N GLN A 161 7.80 3.02 15.62
CA GLN A 161 8.69 4.11 15.98
C GLN A 161 9.24 4.88 14.77
N CYS A 162 8.74 4.57 13.57
CA CYS A 162 9.24 5.14 12.32
C CYS A 162 8.51 6.46 11.99
N ASP A 163 9.19 7.60 12.06
CA ASP A 163 8.67 8.92 11.68
C ASP A 163 8.12 8.94 10.25
N ARG A 164 8.78 8.20 9.35
CA ARG A 164 8.33 8.07 7.95
C ARG A 164 6.89 7.56 7.86
N ASP A 165 6.54 6.60 8.71
CA ASP A 165 5.30 5.82 8.55
C ASP A 165 4.23 6.16 9.61
N LYS A 166 4.56 6.97 10.63
CA LYS A 166 3.63 7.34 11.72
C LYS A 166 2.31 7.95 11.24
N ASN A 167 2.35 8.73 10.16
CA ASN A 167 1.17 9.38 9.58
C ASN A 167 0.73 8.73 8.26
N ASN A 168 1.24 7.54 7.93
CA ASN A 168 0.88 6.87 6.69
C ASN A 168 -0.38 6.01 6.90
N PRO A 169 -1.57 6.40 6.39
CA PRO A 169 -2.79 5.61 6.53
C PRO A 169 -2.69 4.24 5.85
N GLY A 170 -1.77 4.08 4.89
CA GLY A 170 -1.47 2.80 4.25
C GLY A 170 -0.58 1.88 5.07
N GLY A 171 -0.03 2.33 6.19
CA GLY A 171 0.96 1.60 7.00
C GLY A 171 2.38 1.60 6.41
N CYS A 172 3.34 1.00 7.12
CA CYS A 172 4.74 0.95 6.68
C CYS A 172 4.89 0.15 5.38
N TYR A 173 5.39 0.80 4.33
CA TYR A 173 5.58 0.15 3.02
C TYR A 173 6.57 -1.01 3.09
N VAL A 174 7.67 -0.84 3.83
CA VAL A 174 8.70 -1.88 3.96
C VAL A 174 8.10 -3.14 4.60
N LEU A 175 7.25 -2.96 5.61
CA LEU A 175 6.49 -4.03 6.26
C LEU A 175 5.53 -4.70 5.28
N LEU A 176 4.71 -3.92 4.56
CA LEU A 176 3.78 -4.47 3.58
C LEU A 176 4.48 -5.29 2.50
N LYS A 177 5.64 -4.82 2.02
CA LYS A 177 6.46 -5.55 1.06
C LYS A 177 7.03 -6.83 1.67
N ALA A 178 7.51 -6.78 2.92
CA ALA A 178 8.06 -7.93 3.64
C ALA A 178 7.03 -9.07 3.88
N LEU A 179 5.75 -8.72 3.99
CA LEU A 179 4.65 -9.70 4.07
C LEU A 179 4.47 -10.48 2.76
N ILE A 180 4.81 -9.88 1.63
CA ILE A 180 4.60 -10.43 0.28
C ILE A 180 5.86 -11.14 -0.22
N ASP A 181 7.04 -10.54 -0.05
CA ASP A 181 8.32 -11.06 -0.53
C ASP A 181 9.48 -10.59 0.37
N LYS A 182 10.69 -11.12 0.15
CA LYS A 182 11.91 -10.62 0.81
C LYS A 182 12.11 -9.16 0.45
N THR A 183 12.22 -8.31 1.47
CA THR A 183 12.54 -6.90 1.30
C THR A 183 14.05 -6.69 1.51
N PRO A 184 14.75 -5.94 0.63
CA PRO A 184 16.17 -5.63 0.81
C PRO A 184 16.43 -4.72 2.01
N HIS A 185 15.36 -4.14 2.58
CA HIS A 185 15.48 -3.20 3.69
C HIS A 185 15.52 -3.88 5.06
N TRP A 186 15.12 -5.15 5.16
CA TRP A 186 15.23 -5.91 6.39
C TRP A 186 16.43 -6.81 6.28
N ILE A 187 17.39 -6.60 7.17
CA ILE A 187 18.68 -7.29 7.14
C ILE A 187 19.04 -7.83 8.52
N VAL A 188 19.87 -8.87 8.54
CA VAL A 188 20.53 -9.33 9.77
C VAL A 188 21.83 -8.56 9.91
N HIS A 189 21.95 -7.79 10.99
CA HIS A 189 23.18 -7.11 11.37
C HIS A 189 23.52 -7.48 12.81
N GLU A 190 24.74 -7.99 13.03
CA GLU A 190 25.21 -8.46 14.35
C GLU A 190 24.26 -9.45 15.06
N GLY A 191 23.57 -10.29 14.29
CA GLY A 191 22.61 -11.27 14.81
C GLY A 191 21.23 -10.73 15.15
N GLN A 192 20.95 -9.45 14.86
CA GLN A 192 19.65 -8.82 15.06
C GLN A 192 19.02 -8.37 13.74
N GLY A 193 17.69 -8.41 13.68
CA GLY A 193 16.94 -7.84 12.56
C GLY A 193 16.97 -6.32 12.60
N LEU A 194 17.31 -5.69 11.48
CA LEU A 194 17.35 -4.24 11.33
C LEU A 194 16.57 -3.80 10.08
N CYS A 195 15.89 -2.65 10.18
CA CYS A 195 15.27 -1.97 9.05
C CYS A 195 16.16 -0.83 8.56
N THR A 196 16.81 -0.98 7.40
CA THR A 196 17.74 0.02 6.82
C THR A 196 17.04 1.29 6.33
N SER A 197 15.72 1.29 6.33
CA SER A 197 14.92 2.46 5.98
C SER A 197 14.14 3.00 7.16
N PHE A 198 14.53 2.67 8.38
CA PHE A 198 13.95 3.24 9.59
C PHE A 198 14.34 4.72 9.72
N VAL A 199 13.36 5.57 10.05
CA VAL A 199 13.58 6.98 10.38
C VAL A 199 13.07 7.19 11.81
N PRO A 200 13.94 7.47 12.79
CA PRO A 200 13.50 7.65 14.17
C PRO A 200 12.60 8.89 14.31
N LEU A 201 11.57 8.80 15.15
CA LEU A 201 10.74 9.94 15.55
C LEU A 201 11.63 11.05 16.12
N LYS A 202 11.39 12.31 15.71
CA LYS A 202 12.18 13.49 16.15
C LYS A 202 12.24 13.69 17.68
N GLU A 203 11.34 13.05 18.43
CA GLU A 203 11.29 13.07 19.90
C GLU A 203 12.14 11.98 20.57
N ALA A 204 12.65 11.00 19.81
CA ALA A 204 13.69 10.09 20.30
C ALA A 204 15.03 10.84 20.30
N SER A 205 15.27 11.63 21.34
CA SER A 205 16.57 12.24 21.60
C SER A 205 17.69 11.22 21.40
N LYS A 206 18.81 11.63 20.78
CA LYS A 206 20.04 10.82 20.62
C LYS A 206 20.39 10.00 21.88
N SER A 207 20.08 10.54 23.06
CA SER A 207 20.29 9.91 24.35
C SER A 207 19.55 8.57 24.56
N THR A 208 18.38 8.33 23.96
CA THR A 208 17.60 7.09 24.19
C THR A 208 18.16 5.91 23.41
N ILE A 209 18.68 6.16 22.20
CA ILE A 209 19.35 5.15 21.36
C ILE A 209 20.77 4.90 21.88
N GLU A 210 21.51 5.96 22.24
CA GLU A 210 22.82 5.83 22.88
C GLU A 210 22.74 5.08 24.21
N SER A 211 21.72 5.32 25.04
CA SER A 211 21.59 4.62 26.31
C SER A 211 21.13 3.16 26.18
N ALA A 212 20.42 2.78 25.11
CA ALA A 212 20.14 1.38 24.79
C ALA A 212 21.41 0.64 24.30
N GLN A 213 22.21 1.28 23.44
CA GLN A 213 23.51 0.75 23.02
C GLN A 213 24.50 0.69 24.20
N ARG A 214 24.55 1.71 25.06
CA ARG A 214 25.43 1.74 26.25
C ARG A 214 25.08 0.64 27.25
N ARG A 215 23.79 0.44 27.55
CA ARG A 215 23.33 -0.69 28.40
C ARG A 215 23.64 -2.07 27.79
N SER A 216 23.64 -2.17 26.46
CA SER A 216 24.03 -3.40 25.74
C SER A 216 25.54 -3.65 25.80
N LEU A 217 26.37 -2.60 25.71
CA LEU A 217 27.83 -2.66 25.80
C LEU A 217 28.33 -2.89 27.25
N GLU A 218 27.66 -2.30 28.25
CA GLU A 218 27.91 -2.52 29.68
C GLU A 218 27.59 -3.97 30.09
N LYS A 219 26.47 -4.54 29.61
CA LYS A 219 26.13 -5.97 29.81
C LYS A 219 27.14 -6.93 29.19
N LYS A 220 27.89 -6.49 28.18
CA LYS A 220 28.94 -7.28 27.49
C LYS A 220 30.35 -7.06 28.09
N GLY A 221 30.49 -6.24 29.13
CA GLY A 221 31.79 -5.97 29.77
C GLY A 221 32.78 -5.17 28.91
N GLN A 222 32.30 -4.47 27.87
CA GLN A 222 33.14 -3.73 26.91
C GLN A 222 33.32 -2.24 27.25
N LEU A 223 32.81 -1.81 28.41
CA LEU A 223 33.04 -0.48 28.99
C LEU A 223 33.56 -0.68 30.42
N THR A 224 34.84 -0.43 30.64
CA THR A 224 35.40 -0.31 31.99
C THR A 224 35.13 1.10 32.50
N LEU A 225 34.44 1.22 33.63
CA LEU A 225 34.38 2.46 34.40
C LEU A 225 35.80 2.74 34.91
N GLY A 226 36.49 3.66 34.25
CA GLY A 226 37.66 4.31 34.84
C GLY A 226 37.21 5.07 36.08
N ILE A 227 37.76 4.70 37.23
CA ILE A 227 37.70 5.47 38.47
C ILE A 227 38.47 6.79 38.26
#